data_AF-A0A090QJV2-F1
#
_entry.id   AF-A0A090QJV2-F1
#
_cell.length_a   1.000
_cell.length_b   1.000
_cell.length_c   1.000
_cell.angle_alpha   90.00
_cell.angle_beta   90.00
_cell.angle_gamma   90.00
#
_symmetry.space_group_name_H-M   'P 1'
#
loop_
_entity.id
_entity.type
_entity.pdbx_description
1 polymer ?
#
loop_
_entity_poly.entity_id
_entity_poly.type
_entity_poly.pdbx_seq_one_letter_code
_entity_poly.pdbx_strand_id
1 'polypeptide(L)'
;MSPLLITAIIHHTDTTLAMMGASITAYSKWLNELEGIVFTDFSGDQFAALVALKTALSDALKHYVAIEPVPSQHAVALQLLTHIEAITVRTVQ
;
A
#
# COMPACT_ATOMS: atom_id res chain seq x y z
N MET A 1 8.92 -9.18 -0.14
CA MET A 1 7.78 -9.01 -1.07
C MET A 1 7.85 -7.57 -1.57
N SER A 2 7.57 -7.40 -2.86
CA SER A 2 8.27 -6.42 -3.70
C SER A 2 7.48 -5.11 -3.87
N PRO A 3 8.15 -3.95 -4.07
CA PRO A 3 7.58 -2.73 -4.63
C PRO A 3 6.58 -2.97 -5.78
N LEU A 4 6.72 -4.09 -6.50
CA LEU A 4 5.76 -4.59 -7.49
C LEU A 4 4.29 -4.60 -7.02
N LEU A 5 4.00 -4.99 -5.77
CA LEU A 5 2.61 -5.01 -5.30
C LEU A 5 2.08 -3.59 -5.07
N ILE A 6 2.92 -2.66 -4.60
CA ILE A 6 2.55 -1.25 -4.52
C ILE A 6 2.29 -0.70 -5.92
N THR A 7 3.19 -0.96 -6.86
CA THR A 7 3.03 -0.58 -8.27
C THR A 7 1.74 -1.18 -8.87
N ALA A 8 1.43 -2.44 -8.57
CA ALA A 8 0.20 -3.09 -9.02
C ALA A 8 -1.05 -2.42 -8.43
N ILE A 9 -1.05 -2.04 -7.15
CA ILE A 9 -2.16 -1.30 -6.56
C ILE A 9 -2.30 0.09 -7.20
N ILE A 10 -1.19 0.79 -7.47
CA ILE A 10 -1.22 2.12 -8.10
C ILE A 10 -1.79 2.07 -9.52
N HIS A 11 -1.42 1.07 -10.33
CA HIS A 11 -1.81 1.00 -11.73
C HIS A 11 -3.04 0.13 -12.02
N HIS A 12 -3.36 -0.82 -11.13
CA HIS A 12 -4.41 -1.82 -11.29
C HIS A 12 -5.18 -2.01 -9.98
N THR A 13 -5.63 -0.91 -9.37
CA THR A 13 -6.20 -0.88 -8.01
C THR A 13 -7.33 -1.89 -7.82
N ASP A 14 -8.35 -1.88 -8.69
CA ASP A 14 -9.50 -2.79 -8.60
C ASP A 14 -9.07 -4.27 -8.61
N THR A 15 -8.41 -4.71 -9.68
CA THR A 15 -8.00 -6.11 -9.84
C THR A 15 -7.09 -6.56 -8.70
N THR A 16 -6.15 -5.70 -8.28
CA THR A 16 -5.20 -6.04 -7.21
C THR A 16 -5.90 -6.15 -5.87
N LEU A 17 -6.80 -5.22 -5.52
CA LEU A 17 -7.58 -5.28 -4.28
C LEU A 17 -8.56 -6.46 -4.26
N ALA A 18 -9.15 -6.82 -5.41
CA ALA A 18 -9.97 -8.01 -5.56
C ALA A 18 -9.19 -9.29 -5.19
N MET A 19 -7.97 -9.42 -5.71
CA MET A 19 -7.10 -10.56 -5.43
C MET A 19 -6.64 -10.58 -3.97
N MET A 20 -6.34 -9.41 -3.39
CA MET A 20 -5.94 -9.30 -1.99
C MET A 20 -7.08 -9.66 -1.03
N GLY A 21 -8.29 -9.21 -1.32
CA GLY A 21 -9.48 -9.54 -0.53
C GLY A 21 -9.86 -11.03 -0.57
N ALA A 22 -9.41 -11.76 -1.60
CA ALA A 22 -9.68 -13.20 -1.72
C ALA A 22 -8.85 -14.07 -0.75
N SER A 23 -7.77 -13.54 -0.15
CA SER A 23 -6.94 -14.29 0.81
C SER A 23 -6.51 -13.41 1.99
N ILE A 24 -7.20 -13.58 3.11
CA ILE A 24 -6.92 -12.86 4.36
C ILE A 24 -5.47 -13.10 4.84
N THR A 25 -4.94 -14.31 4.65
CA THR A 25 -3.57 -14.65 5.04
C THR A 25 -2.53 -13.92 4.19
N ALA A 26 -2.76 -13.83 2.88
CA ALA A 26 -1.87 -13.08 1.98
C ALA A 26 -1.91 -11.58 2.31
N TYR A 27 -3.10 -11.05 2.58
CA TYR A 27 -3.30 -9.66 2.99
C TYR A 27 -2.58 -9.32 4.29
N SER A 28 -2.76 -10.12 5.36
CA SER A 28 -2.08 -9.89 6.64
C SER A 28 -0.56 -9.97 6.55
N LYS A 29 -0.04 -10.94 5.78
CA LYS A 29 1.41 -11.06 5.57
C LYS A 29 1.97 -9.81 4.91
N TRP A 30 1.27 -9.27 3.92
CA TRP A 30 1.73 -8.10 3.21
C TRP A 30 1.63 -6.81 4.04
N LEU A 31 0.57 -6.63 4.83
CA LEU A 31 0.48 -5.51 5.77
C LEU A 31 1.69 -5.47 6.73
N ASN A 32 2.10 -6.62 7.27
CA ASN A 32 3.27 -6.69 8.14
C ASN A 32 4.57 -6.27 7.44
N GLU A 33 4.71 -6.57 6.15
CA GLU A 33 5.92 -6.20 5.40
C GLU A 33 5.94 -4.73 5.00
N LEU A 34 4.76 -4.15 4.73
CA LEU A 34 4.57 -2.72 4.51
C LEU A 34 5.05 -1.89 5.71
N GLU A 35 4.69 -2.31 6.92
CA GLU A 35 5.08 -1.65 8.16
C GLU A 35 6.58 -1.84 8.49
N GLY A 36 7.17 -2.94 8.02
CA GLY A 36 8.56 -3.29 8.32
C GLY A 36 9.59 -2.67 7.37
N ILE A 37 9.61 -3.15 6.12
CA ILE A 37 10.79 -3.02 5.24
C ILE A 37 10.53 -2.07 4.07
N VAL A 38 9.29 -2.00 3.57
CA VAL A 38 9.02 -1.35 2.27
C VAL A 38 9.23 0.17 2.31
N PHE A 39 8.90 0.82 3.43
CA PHE A 39 9.08 2.28 3.61
C PHE A 39 10.29 2.63 4.48
N THR A 40 11.30 1.77 4.47
CA THR A 40 12.57 1.99 5.18
C THR A 40 13.70 2.22 4.19
N ASP A 41 14.35 3.37 4.30
CA ASP A 41 15.56 3.72 3.57
C ASP A 41 16.80 3.16 4.31
N PHE A 42 17.37 2.09 3.77
CA PHE A 42 18.56 1.44 4.32
C PHE A 42 19.88 1.97 3.77
N SER A 43 19.84 2.74 2.67
CA SER A 43 21.04 3.28 2.00
C SER A 43 21.23 4.78 2.19
N GLY A 44 20.21 5.47 2.70
CA GLY A 44 20.22 6.91 2.98
C GLY A 44 19.96 7.81 1.77
N ASP A 45 19.76 7.21 0.59
CA ASP A 45 19.53 7.91 -0.68
C ASP A 45 18.15 7.61 -1.30
N GLN A 46 17.33 6.78 -0.65
CA GLN A 46 16.02 6.36 -1.18
C GLN A 46 14.84 7.08 -0.52
N PHE A 47 15.06 7.84 0.56
CA PHE A 47 14.00 8.48 1.34
C PHE A 47 12.96 9.23 0.48
N ALA A 48 13.42 10.09 -0.44
CA ALA A 48 12.53 10.88 -1.29
C ALA A 48 11.68 9.99 -2.22
N ALA A 49 12.27 8.93 -2.78
CA ALA A 49 11.56 7.98 -3.64
C ALA A 49 10.52 7.18 -2.86
N LEU A 50 10.84 6.76 -1.63
CA LEU A 50 9.90 6.05 -0.74
C LEU A 50 8.74 6.94 -0.30
N VAL A 51 8.99 8.22 -0.02
CA VAL A 51 7.93 9.20 0.26
C VAL A 51 7.02 9.36 -0.96
N ALA A 52 7.59 9.54 -2.15
CA ALA A 52 6.80 9.65 -3.38
C ALA A 52 5.95 8.40 -3.64
N LEU A 53 6.52 7.21 -3.43
CA LEU A 53 5.83 5.94 -3.58
C LEU A 53 4.65 5.81 -2.59
N LYS A 54 4.87 6.19 -1.33
CA LYS A 54 3.82 6.20 -0.30
C LYS A 54 2.67 7.12 -0.68
N THR A 55 2.99 8.34 -1.12
CA THR A 55 2.00 9.33 -1.55
C THR A 55 1.20 8.81 -2.74
N ALA A 56 1.87 8.28 -3.77
CA ALA A 56 1.20 7.73 -4.95
C ALA A 56 0.25 6.57 -4.61
N LEU A 57 0.65 5.70 -3.67
CA LEU A 57 -0.21 4.63 -3.17
C LEU A 57 -1.42 5.17 -2.41
N SER A 58 -1.22 6.12 -1.50
CA SER A 58 -2.31 6.78 -0.78
C SER A 58 -3.30 7.45 -1.73
N ASP A 59 -2.82 8.16 -2.75
CA ASP A 59 -3.67 8.86 -3.70
C ASP A 59 -4.50 7.88 -4.56
N ALA A 60 -3.88 6.78 -5.02
CA ALA A 60 -4.58 5.73 -5.75
C ALA A 60 -5.72 5.12 -4.90
N LEU A 61 -5.44 4.83 -3.62
CA LEU A 61 -6.45 4.29 -2.70
C LEU A 61 -7.55 5.30 -2.38
N LYS A 62 -7.23 6.57 -2.17
CA LYS A 62 -8.22 7.64 -1.96
C LYS A 62 -9.14 7.79 -3.16
N HIS A 63 -8.57 7.82 -4.36
CA HIS A 63 -9.34 7.86 -5.59
C HIS A 63 -10.25 6.63 -5.70
N TYR A 64 -9.72 5.45 -5.43
CA TYR A 64 -10.48 4.20 -5.49
C TYR A 64 -11.63 4.16 -4.50
N VAL A 65 -11.42 4.60 -3.26
CA VAL A 65 -12.48 4.71 -2.25
C VAL A 65 -13.57 5.70 -2.69
N ALA A 66 -13.17 6.83 -3.28
CA ALA A 66 -14.10 7.89 -3.69
C ALA A 66 -15.03 7.50 -4.85
N ILE A 67 -14.67 6.48 -5.65
CA ILE A 67 -15.53 5.96 -6.74
C ILE A 67 -16.50 4.87 -6.27
N GLU A 68 -16.61 4.63 -4.96
CA GLU A 68 -17.56 3.68 -4.33
C GLU A 68 -17.54 2.26 -4.96
N PRO A 69 -16.42 1.54 -4.85
CA PRO A 69 -16.25 0.20 -5.39
C PRO A 69 -17.10 -0.83 -4.63
N VAL A 70 -17.09 -2.09 -5.08
CA VAL A 70 -17.87 -3.13 -4.41
C VAL A 70 -17.51 -3.23 -2.91
N PRO A 71 -18.48 -3.47 -2.01
CA PRO A 71 -18.29 -3.27 -0.56
C PRO A 71 -17.10 -4.01 0.04
N SER A 72 -16.82 -5.23 -0.42
CA SER A 72 -15.68 -6.03 0.05
C SER A 72 -14.34 -5.38 -0.29
N GLN A 73 -14.18 -4.86 -1.51
CA GLN A 73 -12.98 -4.15 -1.93
C GLN A 73 -12.88 -2.78 -1.28
N HIS A 74 -14.02 -2.09 -1.09
CA HIS A 74 -14.05 -0.80 -0.39
C HIS A 74 -13.50 -0.93 1.05
N ALA A 75 -13.90 -1.99 1.76
CA ALA A 75 -13.39 -2.26 3.10
C ALA A 75 -11.87 -2.54 3.10
N VAL A 76 -11.36 -3.31 2.13
CA VAL A 76 -9.93 -3.58 1.99
C VAL A 76 -9.16 -2.28 1.64
N ALA A 77 -9.69 -1.47 0.72
CA ALA A 77 -9.09 -0.20 0.32
C ALA A 77 -8.99 0.77 1.50
N LEU A 78 -10.04 0.88 2.32
CA LEU A 78 -10.05 1.72 3.51
C LEU A 78 -9.06 1.25 4.56
N GLN A 79 -9.06 -0.05 4.88
CA GLN A 79 -8.11 -0.61 5.86
C GLN A 79 -6.66 -0.38 5.45
N LEU A 80 -6.38 -0.59 4.16
CA LEU A 80 -5.06 -0.35 3.61
C LEU A 80 -4.71 1.13 3.64
N LEU A 81 -5.61 2.00 3.21
CA LEU A 81 -5.39 3.45 3.24
C LEU A 81 -5.03 3.92 4.66
N THR A 82 -5.78 3.47 5.67
CA THR A 82 -5.49 3.77 7.08
C THR A 82 -4.09 3.31 7.49
N HIS A 83 -3.67 2.10 7.10
CA HIS A 83 -2.31 1.61 7.39
C HIS A 83 -1.24 2.46 6.69
N ILE A 84 -1.39 2.73 5.40
CA ILE A 84 -0.41 3.54 4.64
C ILE A 84 -0.29 4.95 5.22
N GLU A 85 -1.40 5.57 5.65
CA GLU A 85 -1.37 6.89 6.26
C GLU A 85 -0.65 6.89 7.62
N ALA A 86 -0.74 5.81 8.38
CA ALA A 86 -0.05 5.65 9.67
C ALA A 86 1.46 5.35 9.52
N ILE A 87 1.89 4.74 8.40
CA ILE A 87 3.30 4.45 8.17
C ILE A 87 4.08 5.76 8.02
N THR A 88 5.28 5.82 8.61
CA THR A 88 6.24 6.90 8.38
C THR A 88 7.41 6.34 7.60
N VAL A 89 7.89 7.04 6.56
CA VAL A 89 9.14 6.67 5.89
C VAL A 89 10.29 6.93 6.85
N ARG A 90 11.14 5.93 7.08
CA ARG A 90 12.26 6.03 8.04
C ARG A 90 13.57 5.79 7.33
N THR A 91 14.64 6.41 7.81
CA THR A 91 16.00 6.09 7.39
C THR A 91 16.70 5.37 8.54
N VAL A 92 17.33 4.24 8.24
CA VAL A 92 18.17 3.51 9.20
C VAL A 92 19.62 3.75 8.79
N GLN A 93 20.35 4.51 9.61
CA GLN A 93 21.79 4.77 9.48
C GLN A 93 22.53 4.12 10.64
#